data_AF-A0A8T4JFA8-F1
#
_entry.id   AF-A0A8T4JFA8-F1
#
_cell.length_a   1.000
_cell.length_b   1.000
_cell.length_c   1.000
_cell.angle_alpha   90.00
_cell.angle_beta   90.00
_cell.angle_gamma   90.00
#
_symmetry.space_group_name_H-M   'P 1'
#
loop_
_entity.id
_entity.type
_entity.pdbx_description
1 polymer ?
#
loop_
_entity_poly.entity_id
_entity_poly.type
_entity_poly.pdbx_seq_one_letter_code
_entity_poly.pdbx_strand_id
1 'polypeptide(L)'
;MKVKYFLLIFVVSLFFIFIIITTINSSDIYSIKLEKGKNKVIFNLTNGIYVKTLFELNPNIEVVSYVENNKSVGYVKAFTYIGENFYIVGAKEYEIIVKDNTNLILPD
;
A
#
# COMPACT_ATOMS: atom_id res chain seq x y z
N MET A 1 20.01 -33.95 38.84
CA MET A 1 19.72 -32.49 38.79
C MET A 1 20.26 -31.83 37.52
N LYS A 2 21.53 -32.01 37.14
CA LYS A 2 22.19 -31.30 36.01
C LYS A 2 21.49 -31.44 34.64
N VAL A 3 20.95 -32.61 34.31
CA VAL A 3 20.25 -32.86 33.02
C VAL A 3 18.96 -32.05 32.90
N LYS A 4 18.23 -31.83 34.01
CA LYS A 4 16.98 -31.05 34.00
C LYS A 4 17.24 -29.57 33.70
N TYR A 5 18.33 -29.01 34.22
CA TYR A 5 18.73 -27.63 33.94
C TYR A 5 19.23 -27.47 32.51
N PHE A 6 19.95 -28.46 31.97
CA PHE A 6 20.37 -28.46 30.57
C PHE A 6 19.17 -28.46 29.61
N LEU A 7 18.17 -29.31 29.88
CA LEU A 7 16.95 -29.39 29.08
C LEU A 7 16.13 -28.09 29.16
N LEU A 8 16.06 -27.47 30.35
CA LEU A 8 15.40 -26.18 30.54
C LEU A 8 16.08 -25.07 29.72
N ILE A 9 17.41 -24.97 29.77
CA ILE A 9 18.17 -23.96 29.03
C ILE A 9 18.00 -24.16 27.51
N PHE A 10 18.00 -25.40 27.05
CA PHE A 10 17.79 -25.73 25.65
C PHE A 10 16.40 -25.28 25.16
N VAL A 11 15.35 -25.53 25.94
CA VAL A 11 13.98 -25.12 25.60
C VAL A 11 13.83 -23.59 25.60
N VAL A 12 14.42 -22.90 26.58
CA VAL A 12 14.41 -21.42 26.64
C VAL A 12 15.16 -20.83 25.44
N SER A 13 16.31 -21.40 25.07
CA SER A 13 17.06 -20.95 23.89
C SER A 13 16.27 -21.12 22.59
N LEU A 14 15.55 -22.23 22.43
CA LEU A 14 14.67 -22.47 21.29
C LEU A 14 13.54 -21.42 21.21
N PHE A 15 12.98 -21.02 22.36
CA PHE A 15 11.95 -20.00 22.43
C PHE A 15 12.47 -18.62 21.96
N PHE A 16 13.69 -18.25 22.35
CA PHE A 16 14.30 -16.99 21.88
C PHE A 16 14.61 -17.00 20.37
N ILE A 17 15.05 -18.14 19.82
CA ILE A 17 15.27 -18.28 18.37
C ILE A 17 13.94 -18.13 17.61
N PHE A 18 12.85 -18.70 18.13
CA PHE A 18 11.52 -18.58 17.53
C PHE A 18 11.04 -17.12 17.50
N ILE A 19 11.25 -16.36 18.58
CA ILE A 19 10.90 -14.93 18.64
C ILE A 19 11.66 -14.14 17.56
N ILE A 20 12.97 -14.36 17.41
CA ILE A 20 13.79 -13.64 16.42
C ILE A 20 13.34 -13.94 14.98
N ILE A 21 12.92 -15.17 14.67
CA ILE A 21 12.43 -15.51 13.33
C ILE A 21 11.10 -14.82 13.02
N THR A 22 10.23 -14.63 14.02
CA THR A 22 8.94 -13.96 13.81
C THR A 22 9.05 -12.44 13.62
N THR A 23 10.14 -11.81 14.06
CA THR A 23 10.31 -10.34 13.98
C THR A 23 11.01 -9.85 12.70
N ILE A 24 11.52 -10.75 11.86
CA ILE A 24 12.25 -10.36 10.62
C ILE A 24 11.30 -10.14 9.42
N ASN A 25 10.01 -10.49 9.52
CA ASN A 25 9.05 -10.36 8.42
C ASN A 25 8.21 -9.06 8.45
N SER A 26 8.85 -7.90 8.57
CA SER A 26 8.15 -6.64 8.29
C SER A 26 9.10 -5.60 7.68
N SER A 27 9.57 -5.86 6.47
CA SER A 27 9.80 -4.76 5.53
C SER A 27 8.53 -4.65 4.68
N ASP A 28 7.52 -3.95 5.21
CA ASP A 28 6.28 -3.65 4.50
C ASP A 28 6.60 -2.75 3.30
N ILE A 29 7.02 -3.36 2.19
CA ILE A 29 6.82 -2.75 0.89
C ILE A 29 5.30 -2.74 0.71
N TYR A 30 4.67 -1.58 0.96
CA TYR A 30 3.22 -1.36 0.82
C TYR A 30 2.79 -1.43 -0.66
N SER A 31 2.93 -2.60 -1.28
CA SER A 31 2.43 -2.83 -2.62
C SER A 31 0.95 -3.20 -2.54
N ILE A 32 0.07 -2.24 -2.82
CA ILE A 32 -1.37 -2.51 -2.94
C ILE A 32 -1.58 -3.21 -4.29
N LYS A 33 -2.02 -4.46 -4.27
CA LYS A 33 -2.39 -5.18 -5.50
C LYS A 33 -3.66 -4.58 -6.09
N LEU A 34 -3.59 -4.19 -7.36
CA LEU A 34 -4.71 -3.67 -8.12
C LEU A 34 -5.06 -4.65 -9.23
N GLU A 35 -6.34 -4.96 -9.33
CA GLU A 35 -6.90 -5.77 -10.41
C GLU A 35 -7.27 -4.87 -11.59
N LYS A 36 -7.20 -5.41 -12.81
CA LYS A 36 -7.65 -4.73 -14.01
C LYS A 36 -9.07 -4.17 -13.84
N GLY A 37 -9.25 -2.90 -14.21
CA GLY A 37 -10.50 -2.19 -14.05
C GLY A 37 -10.55 -1.41 -12.73
N LYS A 38 -11.73 -1.38 -12.10
CA LYS A 38 -12.02 -0.52 -10.95
C LYS A 38 -11.57 -1.15 -9.63
N ASN A 39 -10.85 -0.37 -8.83
CA ASN A 39 -10.40 -0.74 -7.50
C ASN A 39 -10.78 0.34 -6.51
N LYS A 40 -11.17 -0.06 -5.30
CA LYS A 40 -11.33 0.85 -4.16
C LYS A 40 -10.09 0.78 -3.30
N VAL A 41 -9.48 1.93 -3.03
CA VAL A 41 -8.20 2.02 -2.33
C VAL A 41 -8.31 3.08 -1.24
N ILE A 42 -7.90 2.72 -0.03
CA ILE A 42 -7.67 3.65 1.07
C ILE A 42 -6.17 3.72 1.28
N PHE A 43 -5.59 4.90 1.08
CA PHE A 43 -4.16 5.10 1.25
C PHE A 43 -3.82 5.26 2.73
N ASN A 44 -2.75 4.59 3.18
CA ASN A 44 -2.17 4.81 4.50
C ASN A 44 -0.90 5.66 4.39
N LEU A 45 -1.07 6.90 3.93
CA LEU A 45 0.01 7.84 3.70
C LEU A 45 0.19 8.76 4.91
N THR A 46 1.42 8.91 5.40
CA THR A 46 1.76 9.90 6.44
C THR A 46 1.75 11.31 5.86
N ASN A 47 2.30 11.46 4.65
CA ASN A 47 2.25 12.70 3.87
C ASN A 47 1.43 12.42 2.61
N GLY A 48 0.44 13.27 2.33
CA GLY A 48 -0.33 13.15 1.11
C GLY A 48 0.51 13.37 -0.15
N ILE A 49 -0.04 13.02 -1.30
CA ILE A 49 0.67 13.10 -2.59
C ILE A 49 -0.24 13.70 -3.65
N TYR A 50 0.33 14.40 -4.61
CA TYR A 50 -0.45 14.83 -5.76
C TYR A 50 -0.78 13.65 -6.67
N VAL A 51 -2.01 13.60 -7.16
CA VAL A 51 -2.46 12.52 -8.06
C VAL A 51 -1.59 12.44 -9.31
N LYS A 52 -1.11 13.58 -9.83
CA LYS A 52 -0.15 13.59 -10.95
C LYS A 52 1.10 12.77 -10.67
N THR A 53 1.68 12.90 -9.48
CA THR A 53 2.86 12.11 -9.06
C THR A 53 2.53 10.62 -9.00
N LEU A 54 1.34 10.25 -8.53
CA LEU A 54 0.89 8.87 -8.52
C LEU A 54 0.83 8.27 -9.94
N PHE A 55 0.36 9.04 -10.92
CA PHE A 55 0.33 8.64 -12.33
C PHE A 55 1.71 8.53 -12.98
N GLU A 56 2.67 9.39 -12.58
CA GLU A 56 4.05 9.32 -13.04
C GLU A 56 4.75 8.05 -12.55
N LEU A 57 4.50 7.66 -11.29
CA LEU A 57 5.03 6.43 -10.69
C LEU A 57 4.33 5.16 -11.19
N ASN A 58 3.05 5.26 -11.56
CA ASN A 58 2.21 4.13 -11.92
C ASN A 58 1.60 4.31 -13.32
N PRO A 59 2.35 4.00 -14.39
CA PRO A 59 1.91 4.27 -15.76
C PRO A 59 0.66 3.47 -16.18
N ASN A 60 0.31 2.40 -15.44
CA ASN A 60 -0.85 1.55 -15.69
C ASN A 60 -2.17 2.14 -15.15
N ILE A 61 -2.12 3.21 -14.35
CA ILE A 61 -3.32 3.90 -13.88
C ILE A 61 -3.92 4.72 -15.03
N GLU A 62 -5.23 4.59 -15.21
CA GLU A 62 -6.03 5.33 -16.18
C GLU A 62 -6.85 6.42 -15.50
N VAL A 63 -7.39 6.16 -14.30
CA VAL A 63 -8.23 7.10 -13.56
C VAL A 63 -7.94 7.01 -12.07
N VAL A 64 -7.94 8.15 -11.39
CA VAL A 64 -8.07 8.22 -9.92
C VAL A 64 -9.18 9.21 -9.62
N SER A 65 -10.13 8.82 -8.79
CA SER A 65 -11.25 9.67 -8.40
C SER A 65 -11.63 9.47 -6.94
N TYR A 66 -12.36 10.44 -6.39
CA TYR A 66 -13.00 10.34 -5.09
C TYR A 66 -14.36 11.04 -5.12
N VAL A 67 -15.21 10.69 -4.15
CA VAL A 67 -16.51 11.33 -3.96
C VAL A 67 -16.44 12.27 -2.78
N GLU A 68 -16.91 13.49 -2.98
CA GLU A 68 -17.00 14.52 -1.94
C GLU A 68 -18.26 15.37 -2.18
N ASN A 69 -19.07 15.56 -1.13
CA ASN A 69 -20.31 16.34 -1.19
C ASN A 69 -21.25 15.92 -2.35
N ASN A 70 -21.43 14.61 -2.56
CA ASN A 70 -22.19 14.01 -3.67
C ASN A 70 -21.68 14.38 -5.09
N LYS A 71 -20.44 14.88 -5.20
CA LYS A 71 -19.77 15.13 -6.48
C LYS A 71 -18.58 14.20 -6.62
N SER A 72 -18.37 13.72 -7.84
CA SER A 72 -17.17 12.94 -8.19
C SER A 72 -16.11 13.89 -8.70
N VAL A 73 -14.92 13.86 -8.10
CA VAL A 73 -13.73 14.58 -8.56
C VAL A 73 -12.76 13.53 -9.07
N GLY A 74 -12.30 13.68 -10.32
CA GLY A 74 -11.47 12.68 -10.98
C GLY A 74 -10.34 13.28 -11.78
N TYR A 75 -9.26 12.53 -11.86
CA TYR A 75 -8.09 12.78 -12.71
C TYR A 75 -7.90 11.59 -13.64
N VAL A 76 -7.98 11.83 -14.94
CA VAL A 76 -7.99 10.81 -16.00
C VAL A 76 -6.77 10.98 -16.89
N LYS A 77 -6.05 9.89 -17.16
CA LYS A 77 -4.98 9.85 -18.17
C LYS A 77 -5.58 9.64 -19.56
N ALA A 78 -6.05 10.73 -20.16
CA ALA A 78 -6.45 10.79 -21.56
C ALA A 78 -5.56 11.80 -22.29
N PHE A 79 -4.78 11.35 -23.27
CA PHE A 79 -3.82 12.09 -24.13
C PHE A 79 -2.83 13.05 -23.40
N THR A 80 -3.31 14.06 -22.68
CA THR A 80 -2.55 15.08 -21.93
C THR A 80 -2.98 15.21 -20.47
N TYR A 81 -3.68 14.21 -19.92
CA TYR A 81 -4.37 14.24 -18.63
C TYR A 81 -5.56 15.22 -18.61
N ILE A 82 -6.70 14.76 -18.11
CA ILE A 82 -7.95 15.52 -18.04
C ILE A 82 -8.46 15.46 -16.61
N GLY A 83 -8.74 16.61 -16.01
CA GLY A 83 -9.22 16.76 -14.64
C GLY A 83 -8.30 17.61 -13.77
N GLU A 84 -8.73 17.84 -12.53
CA GLU A 84 -7.97 18.63 -11.57
C GLU A 84 -6.91 17.78 -10.88
N ASN A 85 -5.66 18.26 -10.86
CA ASN A 85 -4.62 17.63 -10.04
C ASN A 85 -4.92 17.91 -8.57
N PHE A 86 -5.46 16.91 -7.87
CA PHE A 86 -5.80 17.00 -6.45
C PHE A 86 -4.78 16.28 -5.57
N TYR A 87 -4.84 16.60 -4.27
CA TYR A 87 -4.00 16.02 -3.24
C TYR A 87 -4.68 14.81 -2.61
N ILE A 88 -4.01 13.65 -2.67
CA ILE A 88 -4.43 12.39 -2.06
C ILE A 88 -4.02 12.42 -0.60
N VAL A 89 -4.98 12.21 0.30
CA VAL A 89 -4.78 12.23 1.75
C VAL A 89 -4.96 10.82 2.30
N GLY A 90 -4.21 10.50 3.36
CA GLY A 90 -4.39 9.25 4.10
C GLY A 90 -5.81 9.10 4.65
N ALA A 91 -6.25 7.85 4.81
CA ALA A 91 -7.54 7.46 5.39
C ALA A 91 -8.81 7.92 4.62
N LYS A 92 -8.66 8.42 3.39
CA LYS A 92 -9.79 8.68 2.46
C LYS A 92 -9.89 7.56 1.42
N GLU A 93 -11.11 7.21 1.03
CA GLU A 93 -11.38 6.22 -0.03
C GLU A 93 -11.29 6.88 -1.42
N TYR A 94 -10.57 6.23 -2.32
CA TYR A 94 -10.41 6.61 -3.73
C TYR A 94 -10.79 5.43 -4.63
N GLU A 95 -11.32 5.72 -5.81
CA GLU A 95 -11.47 4.77 -6.91
C GLU A 95 -10.28 4.91 -7.86
N ILE A 96 -9.58 3.81 -8.11
CA ILE A 96 -8.46 3.75 -9.06
C ILE A 96 -8.82 2.77 -10.17
N ILE A 97 -8.73 3.23 -11.41
CA ILE A 97 -8.90 2.39 -12.59
C ILE A 97 -7.53 2.09 -13.18
N VAL A 98 -7.20 0.80 -13.33
CA VAL A 98 -5.94 0.36 -13.95
C VAL A 98 -6.20 -0.47 -15.20
N LYS A 99 -5.32 -0.30 -16.18
CA LYS A 99 -5.41 -0.97 -17.48
C LYS A 99 -5.22 -2.49 -17.39
N ASP A 100 -4.31 -2.93 -16.53
CA ASP A 100 -3.93 -4.33 -16.32
C ASP A 100 -3.57 -4.55 -14.84
N ASN A 101 -3.55 -5.82 -14.41
CA ASN A 101 -3.19 -6.19 -13.04
C ASN A 101 -1.79 -5.64 -12.70
N THR A 102 -1.68 -4.88 -11.61
CA THR A 102 -0.44 -4.20 -11.25
C THR A 102 -0.32 -4.06 -9.74
N ASN A 103 0.89 -3.82 -9.26
CA ASN A 103 1.12 -3.35 -7.91
C ASN A 103 1.18 -1.83 -7.92
N LEU A 104 0.48 -1.19 -7.00
CA LEU A 104 0.55 0.25 -6.78
C LEU A 104 1.86 0.59 -6.07
N ILE A 105 2.61 1.51 -6.65
CA ILE A 105 3.84 2.06 -6.10
C ILE A 105 3.50 3.42 -5.48
N LEU A 106 3.83 3.59 -4.21
CA LEU A 106 3.70 4.85 -3.49
C LEU A 106 5.10 5.45 -3.29
N PRO A 107 5.24 6.78 -3.32
CA PRO A 107 6.48 7.41 -2.88
C PRO A 107 6.63 7.24 -1.36
N ASP A 108 7.87 7.02 -0.91
CA ASP A 108 8.24 6.95 0.51
C ASP A 108 8.00 8.27 1.27
#